data_AF-A0AAN7WPS5-F1
#
_entry.id   AF-A0AAN7WPS5-F1
#
_cell.length_a   1.000
_cell.length_b   1.000
_cell.length_c   1.000
_cell.angle_alpha   90.00
_cell.angle_beta   90.00
_cell.angle_gamma   90.00
#
_symmetry.space_group_name_H-M   'P 1'
#
loop_
_entity.id
_entity.type
_entity.pdbx_description
1 polymer ?
#
loop_
_entity_poly.entity_id
_entity_poly.type
_entity_poly.pdbx_seq_one_letter_code
_entity_poly.pdbx_strand_id
1 'polypeptide(L)'
;MASMIYLGILQRQNPAITQAYINLFAHPCFDPIRNHIPITFENMDPYTVSQKVGESLKSISSVTREQSALIHNKLIEDLSQYEYGIASIHSRHLKDINKSVSNEALIAMLKYNPGRVNSSWELFIKHMDIYEKYIPDDVLLTVLHKVVYFDPVDIKDGKKTLDLFDLIHSILIINKIQNFQKISNEIIEKLVSSCIDLKATFLLPYLFKFSPQMDLFVKKLYDLTSYQLFLIWKHFSFEDIMSYKKLMYRLVSTLGRNEKIVITDEEKAAYINIRKQLDMVKGQLIADHDLEINAIEIFSTSDSFEKLLEQIVSVELHKTDIKLAKSILRSIGVFKNDTKSFLELYHICVSAFPGKEEELFFEAFLSLTYQGYKTSNETALQFAEAYIPETATDLTRTKILCVQILANAKFNIDESLNIYNANIQKLNRDKDEVTNLSQADAVTESLILAYLSNRDLDFARVIFEGAANGKLLSGPTAIKRMKGWLSMYGEAVENGDVDATMENQVKLYLQNI
;
A
#
# COMPACT_ATOMS: atom_id res chain seq x y z
N MET A 1 38.33 -43.05 11.80
CA MET A 1 37.38 -44.16 12.00
C MET A 1 36.05 -43.58 12.50
N ALA A 2 35.44 -42.74 11.67
CA ALA A 2 34.18 -42.06 11.91
C ALA A 2 33.59 -41.74 10.52
N SER A 3 32.75 -42.63 10.02
CA SER A 3 32.00 -42.49 8.78
C SER A 3 30.87 -43.53 8.82
N MET A 4 29.71 -43.15 8.29
CA MET A 4 28.46 -43.92 8.20
C MET A 4 27.54 -43.89 9.42
N ILE A 5 26.84 -42.76 9.58
CA ILE A 5 25.44 -42.77 10.02
C ILE A 5 24.66 -42.05 8.92
N TYR A 6 24.17 -42.79 7.94
CA TYR A 6 22.99 -42.44 7.15
C TYR A 6 22.56 -43.65 6.32
N LEU A 7 21.25 -43.86 6.25
CA LEU A 7 20.49 -44.86 5.47
C LEU A 7 20.41 -46.28 6.03
N GLY A 8 19.20 -46.65 6.46
CA GLY A 8 18.82 -48.03 6.65
C GLY A 8 17.69 -48.31 7.64
N ILE A 9 16.64 -47.49 7.71
CA ILE A 9 15.38 -47.91 8.34
C ILE A 9 14.31 -47.98 7.25
N LEU A 10 13.98 -49.22 6.91
CA LEU A 10 12.86 -49.68 6.10
C LEU A 10 11.58 -48.92 6.46
N GLN A 11 11.13 -48.02 5.60
CA GLN A 11 9.77 -47.50 5.62
C GLN A 11 8.85 -48.51 4.92
N ARG A 12 7.87 -49.05 5.66
CA ARG A 12 6.65 -49.57 5.04
C ARG A 12 6.09 -48.48 4.13
N GLN A 13 5.88 -48.78 2.85
CA GLN A 13 5.42 -47.77 1.89
C GLN A 13 4.09 -47.14 2.31
N ASN A 14 3.96 -45.85 1.99
CA ASN A 14 2.75 -45.08 2.16
C ASN A 14 1.63 -45.71 1.29
N PRO A 15 0.50 -46.17 1.85
CA PRO A 15 -0.60 -46.76 1.11
C PRO A 15 -1.09 -45.92 -0.08
N ALA A 16 -0.91 -44.60 -0.02
CA ALA A 16 -1.24 -43.68 -1.10
C ALA A 16 -0.46 -43.95 -2.40
N ILE A 17 0.81 -44.36 -2.31
CA ILE A 17 1.68 -44.55 -3.50
C ILE A 17 1.31 -45.83 -4.26
N THR A 18 1.00 -46.89 -3.52
CA THR A 18 0.55 -48.16 -4.10
C THR A 18 -0.79 -47.97 -4.82
N GLN A 19 -1.71 -47.20 -4.23
CA GLN A 19 -2.96 -46.84 -4.89
C GLN A 19 -2.74 -45.99 -6.15
N ALA A 20 -1.77 -45.06 -6.12
CA ALA A 20 -1.41 -44.26 -7.29
C ALA A 20 -0.91 -45.12 -8.45
N TYR A 21 -0.08 -46.15 -8.19
CA TYR A 21 0.35 -47.09 -9.22
C TYR A 21 -0.81 -47.90 -9.80
N ILE A 22 -1.71 -48.39 -8.95
CA ILE A 22 -2.89 -49.13 -9.40
C ILE A 22 -3.72 -48.28 -10.37
N ASN A 23 -3.96 -47.01 -10.00
CA ASN A 23 -4.72 -46.08 -10.83
C ASN A 23 -3.98 -45.74 -12.14
N LEU A 24 -2.67 -45.50 -12.07
CA LEU A 24 -1.81 -45.20 -13.21
C LEU A 24 -1.86 -46.32 -14.26
N PHE A 25 -1.62 -47.57 -13.84
CA PHE A 25 -1.54 -48.71 -14.75
C PHE A 25 -2.92 -49.29 -15.14
N ALA A 26 -3.99 -48.84 -14.49
CA ALA A 26 -5.34 -49.06 -15.00
C ALA A 26 -5.63 -48.20 -16.24
N HIS A 27 -4.87 -47.12 -16.46
CA HIS A 27 -5.11 -46.22 -17.59
C HIS A 27 -4.84 -46.90 -18.95
N PRO A 28 -5.72 -46.76 -19.95
CA PRO A 28 -5.59 -47.46 -21.24
C PRO A 28 -4.31 -47.15 -22.02
N CYS A 29 -3.66 -45.99 -21.78
CA CYS A 29 -2.42 -45.66 -22.48
C CYS A 29 -1.28 -46.67 -22.22
N PHE A 30 -1.35 -47.44 -21.13
CA PHE A 30 -0.37 -48.48 -20.80
C PHE A 30 -0.64 -49.84 -21.46
N ASP A 31 -1.77 -50.02 -22.16
CA ASP A 31 -2.10 -51.27 -22.86
C ASP A 31 -0.98 -51.82 -23.77
N PRO A 32 -0.26 -51.00 -24.55
CA PRO A 32 0.81 -51.47 -25.42
C PRO A 32 1.97 -52.13 -24.68
N ILE A 33 2.15 -51.82 -23.40
CA ILE A 33 3.25 -52.33 -22.57
C ILE A 33 2.78 -53.11 -21.34
N ARG A 34 1.47 -53.35 -21.19
CA ARG A 34 0.84 -53.93 -19.99
C ARG A 34 1.48 -55.23 -19.53
N ASN A 35 1.86 -56.09 -20.48
CA ASN A 35 2.48 -57.39 -20.20
C ASN A 35 3.96 -57.30 -19.75
N HIS A 36 4.58 -56.13 -19.86
CA HIS A 36 5.98 -55.87 -19.51
C HIS A 36 6.12 -55.03 -18.24
N ILE A 37 5.00 -54.57 -17.67
CA ILE A 37 4.96 -53.83 -16.41
C ILE A 37 4.94 -54.85 -15.25
N PRO A 38 5.65 -54.60 -14.13
CA PRO A 38 5.60 -55.46 -12.96
C PRO A 38 4.17 -55.71 -12.46
N ILE A 39 3.84 -56.96 -12.13
CA ILE A 39 2.52 -57.34 -11.59
C ILE A 39 2.38 -56.90 -10.12
N THR A 40 3.51 -56.76 -9.42
CA THR A 40 3.58 -56.32 -8.02
C THR A 40 4.44 -55.07 -7.88
N PHE A 41 3.87 -54.02 -7.32
CA PHE A 41 4.56 -52.75 -7.05
C PHE A 41 4.96 -52.58 -5.58
N GLU A 42 4.71 -53.61 -4.76
CA GLU A 42 5.08 -53.61 -3.35
C GLU A 42 6.59 -53.35 -3.19
N ASN A 43 6.93 -52.30 -2.44
CA ASN A 43 8.30 -51.88 -2.15
C ASN A 43 9.08 -51.22 -3.31
N MET A 44 8.44 -50.88 -4.43
CA MET A 44 9.09 -50.09 -5.49
C MET A 44 8.88 -48.60 -5.30
N ASP A 45 9.98 -47.84 -5.17
CA ASP A 45 9.90 -46.38 -5.17
C ASP A 45 9.53 -45.84 -6.57
N PRO A 46 8.98 -44.61 -6.67
CA PRO A 46 8.48 -44.06 -7.93
C PRO A 46 9.52 -43.99 -9.03
N TYR A 47 10.78 -43.71 -8.67
CA TYR A 47 11.88 -43.62 -9.62
C TYR A 47 12.16 -44.98 -10.25
N THR A 48 12.22 -46.05 -9.44
CA THR A 48 12.38 -47.43 -9.90
C THR A 48 11.24 -47.85 -10.83
N VAL A 49 9.99 -47.51 -10.49
CA VAL A 49 8.83 -47.80 -11.36
C VAL A 49 8.95 -47.07 -12.70
N SER A 50 9.28 -45.78 -12.67
CA SER A 50 9.48 -44.96 -13.88
C SER A 50 10.59 -45.51 -14.79
N GLN A 51 11.72 -45.95 -14.21
CA GLN A 51 12.83 -46.54 -14.97
C GLN A 51 12.40 -47.82 -15.71
N LYS A 52 11.71 -48.74 -15.02
CA LYS A 52 11.25 -50.01 -15.63
C LYS A 52 10.26 -49.77 -16.77
N VAL A 53 9.37 -48.79 -16.62
CA VAL A 53 8.47 -48.40 -17.71
C VAL A 53 9.26 -47.82 -18.89
N GLY A 54 10.24 -46.96 -18.62
CA GLY A 54 11.14 -46.40 -19.65
C GLY A 54 11.96 -47.46 -20.41
N GLU A 55 12.45 -48.49 -19.72
CA GLU A 55 13.14 -49.64 -20.33
C GLU A 55 12.19 -50.46 -21.20
N SER A 56 10.97 -50.73 -20.70
CA SER A 56 9.94 -51.46 -21.44
C SER A 56 9.61 -50.75 -22.75
N LEU A 57 9.42 -49.43 -22.73
CA LEU A 57 9.18 -48.61 -23.91
C LEU A 57 10.30 -48.67 -24.95
N LYS A 58 11.56 -48.81 -24.53
CA LYS A 58 12.71 -48.95 -25.45
C LYS A 58 12.82 -50.35 -26.05
N SER A 59 12.37 -51.36 -25.32
CA SER A 59 12.49 -52.77 -25.72
C SER A 59 11.40 -53.24 -26.70
N ILE A 60 10.25 -52.56 -26.74
CA ILE A 60 9.08 -52.98 -27.53
C ILE A 60 9.00 -52.18 -28.83
N SER A 61 9.36 -52.81 -29.95
CA SER A 61 9.38 -52.17 -31.27
C SER A 61 8.00 -51.78 -31.81
N SER A 62 6.92 -52.37 -31.29
CA SER A 62 5.54 -52.08 -31.71
C SER A 62 4.94 -50.81 -31.09
N VAL A 63 5.58 -50.20 -30.09
CA VAL A 63 5.09 -48.97 -29.46
C VAL A 63 5.44 -47.78 -30.34
N THR A 64 4.42 -47.06 -30.80
CA THR A 64 4.63 -45.85 -31.61
C THR A 64 5.18 -44.69 -30.76
N ARG A 65 5.75 -43.67 -31.41
CA ARG A 65 6.21 -42.45 -30.70
C ARG A 65 5.06 -41.74 -30.00
N GLU A 66 3.85 -41.78 -30.57
CA GLU A 66 2.63 -41.21 -29.99
C GLU A 66 2.22 -41.96 -28.72
N GLN A 67 2.21 -43.29 -28.75
CA GLN A 67 1.91 -44.12 -27.57
C GLN A 67 2.94 -43.92 -26.46
N SER A 68 4.22 -43.88 -26.82
CA SER A 68 5.31 -43.58 -25.89
C SER A 68 5.15 -42.20 -25.25
N ALA A 69 4.76 -41.19 -26.04
CA ALA A 69 4.50 -39.85 -25.51
C ALA A 69 3.33 -39.79 -24.53
N LEU A 70 2.23 -40.52 -24.79
CA LEU A 70 1.10 -40.61 -23.87
C LEU A 70 1.51 -41.23 -22.53
N ILE A 71 2.31 -42.30 -22.57
CA ILE A 71 2.80 -42.98 -21.36
C ILE A 71 3.75 -42.05 -20.58
N HIS A 72 4.70 -41.40 -21.24
CA HIS A 72 5.62 -40.47 -20.59
C HIS A 72 4.90 -39.29 -19.93
N ASN A 73 3.94 -38.66 -20.62
CA ASN A 73 3.13 -37.61 -20.02
C ASN A 73 2.33 -38.12 -18.82
N LYS A 74 1.74 -39.31 -18.92
CA LYS A 74 0.96 -39.89 -17.83
C LYS A 74 1.79 -40.21 -16.57
N LEU A 75 3.05 -40.64 -16.76
CA LEU A 75 4.00 -40.81 -15.66
C LEU A 75 4.32 -39.48 -14.97
N ILE A 76 4.48 -38.39 -15.73
CA ILE A 76 4.69 -37.05 -15.18
C ILE A 76 3.47 -36.62 -14.36
N GLU A 77 2.27 -36.74 -14.93
CA GLU A 77 1.00 -36.34 -14.31
C GLU A 77 0.79 -36.98 -12.94
N ASP A 78 0.92 -38.31 -12.85
CA ASP A 78 0.48 -39.04 -11.68
C ASP A 78 1.60 -39.21 -10.63
N LEU A 79 2.87 -39.23 -11.04
CA LEU A 79 3.98 -39.58 -10.15
C LEU A 79 4.85 -38.41 -9.67
N SER A 80 4.80 -37.24 -10.33
CA SER A 80 5.67 -36.09 -9.97
C SER A 80 5.44 -35.57 -8.54
N GLN A 81 4.25 -35.78 -7.99
CA GLN A 81 3.92 -35.41 -6.60
C GLN A 81 4.68 -36.21 -5.55
N TYR A 82 5.11 -37.43 -5.90
CA TYR A 82 5.82 -38.33 -5.00
C TYR A 82 7.34 -38.20 -5.16
N GLU A 83 7.80 -38.03 -6.41
CA GLU A 83 9.22 -37.81 -6.74
C GLU A 83 9.34 -36.89 -7.94
N TYR A 84 9.71 -35.63 -7.71
CA TYR A 84 9.81 -34.63 -8.77
C TYR A 84 10.89 -34.95 -9.81
N GLY A 85 11.89 -35.77 -9.48
CA GLY A 85 12.88 -36.26 -10.45
C GLY A 85 12.25 -36.93 -11.67
N ILE A 86 11.07 -37.54 -11.52
CA ILE A 86 10.32 -38.20 -12.61
C ILE A 86 9.93 -37.21 -13.72
N ALA A 87 9.47 -36.01 -13.35
CA ALA A 87 9.16 -34.95 -14.30
C ALA A 87 10.35 -34.64 -15.22
N SER A 88 11.54 -34.52 -14.63
CA SER A 88 12.77 -34.18 -15.36
C SER A 88 13.22 -35.29 -16.32
N ILE A 89 13.05 -36.56 -15.91
CA ILE A 89 13.44 -37.72 -16.70
C ILE A 89 12.51 -37.87 -17.91
N HIS A 90 11.19 -37.87 -17.68
CA HIS A 90 10.25 -38.11 -18.77
C HIS A 90 10.07 -36.90 -19.69
N SER A 91 10.24 -35.67 -19.19
CA SER A 91 10.33 -34.48 -20.07
C SER A 91 11.53 -34.60 -21.03
N ARG A 92 12.68 -35.11 -20.57
CA ARG A 92 13.84 -35.37 -21.45
C ARG A 92 13.52 -36.45 -22.49
N HIS A 93 12.90 -37.56 -22.08
CA HIS A 93 12.51 -38.61 -23.03
C HIS A 93 11.51 -38.15 -24.08
N LEU A 94 10.56 -37.28 -23.72
CA LEU A 94 9.65 -36.64 -24.68
C LEU A 94 10.45 -35.83 -25.72
N LYS A 95 11.44 -35.04 -25.29
CA LYS A 95 12.34 -34.32 -26.20
C LYS A 95 13.14 -35.26 -27.10
N ASP A 96 13.67 -36.36 -26.56
CA ASP A 96 14.44 -37.36 -27.33
C ASP A 96 13.61 -37.98 -28.47
N ILE A 97 12.29 -38.12 -28.29
CA ILE A 97 11.37 -38.65 -29.31
C ILE A 97 10.68 -37.54 -30.15
N ASN A 98 11.13 -36.30 -30.02
CA ASN A 98 10.58 -35.10 -30.66
C ASN A 98 9.07 -34.91 -30.39
N LYS A 99 8.68 -35.04 -29.13
CA LYS A 99 7.32 -34.82 -28.63
C LYS A 99 7.33 -33.83 -27.47
N SER A 100 6.20 -33.17 -27.26
CA SER A 100 6.04 -32.14 -26.23
C SER A 100 5.39 -32.70 -24.97
N VAL A 101 5.60 -32.00 -23.87
CA VAL A 101 4.86 -32.21 -22.61
C VAL A 101 3.40 -31.80 -22.83
N SER A 102 2.44 -32.59 -22.35
CA SER A 102 1.01 -32.25 -22.37
C SER A 102 0.69 -31.12 -21.38
N ASN A 103 -0.48 -30.50 -21.50
CA ASN A 103 -0.89 -29.44 -20.57
C ASN A 103 -1.01 -29.99 -19.14
N GLU A 104 -1.60 -31.18 -18.99
CA GLU A 104 -1.81 -31.87 -17.72
C GLU A 104 -0.46 -32.23 -17.08
N ALA A 105 0.48 -32.74 -17.87
CA ALA A 105 1.83 -33.02 -17.41
C ALA A 105 2.56 -31.74 -17.00
N LEU A 106 2.45 -30.66 -17.77
CA LEU A 106 3.06 -29.36 -17.42
C LEU A 106 2.46 -28.79 -16.13
N ILE A 107 1.14 -28.88 -15.95
CA ILE A 107 0.46 -28.49 -14.69
C ILE A 107 1.03 -29.29 -13.52
N ALA A 108 1.17 -30.61 -13.65
CA ALA A 108 1.76 -31.44 -12.60
C ALA A 108 3.22 -31.04 -12.32
N MET A 109 4.02 -30.80 -13.36
CA MET A 109 5.40 -30.32 -13.22
C MET A 109 5.45 -29.01 -12.43
N LEU A 110 4.65 -28.01 -12.79
CA LEU A 110 4.64 -26.70 -12.12
C LEU A 110 4.15 -26.81 -10.68
N LYS A 111 3.04 -27.53 -10.46
CA LYS A 111 2.42 -27.68 -9.14
C LYS A 111 3.38 -28.32 -8.13
N TYR A 112 4.08 -29.38 -8.55
CA TYR A 112 4.96 -30.16 -7.68
C TYR A 112 6.44 -29.74 -7.77
N ASN A 113 6.77 -28.70 -8.54
CA ASN A 113 8.12 -28.18 -8.62
C ASN A 113 8.60 -27.69 -7.25
N PRO A 114 9.73 -28.20 -6.73
CA PRO A 114 10.31 -27.73 -5.47
C PRO A 114 11.07 -26.40 -5.62
N GLY A 115 11.34 -25.94 -6.85
CA GLY A 115 12.05 -24.68 -7.13
C GLY A 115 13.58 -24.77 -7.05
N ARG A 116 14.17 -25.95 -6.76
CA ARG A 116 15.62 -26.09 -6.47
C ARG A 116 16.56 -25.75 -7.63
N VAL A 117 16.14 -26.04 -8.86
CA VAL A 117 16.97 -25.88 -10.06
C VAL A 117 16.48 -24.72 -10.91
N ASN A 118 15.17 -24.67 -11.14
CA ASN A 118 14.48 -23.56 -11.77
C ASN A 118 13.26 -23.25 -10.91
N SER A 119 12.98 -21.96 -10.74
CA SER A 119 11.68 -21.51 -10.25
C SER A 119 10.56 -22.00 -11.17
N SER A 120 9.34 -22.06 -10.65
CA SER A 120 8.17 -22.44 -11.43
C SER A 120 7.92 -21.48 -12.60
N TRP A 121 8.27 -20.19 -12.46
CA TRP A 121 8.28 -19.24 -13.56
C TRP A 121 9.27 -19.63 -14.67
N GLU A 122 10.54 -19.87 -14.33
CA GLU A 122 11.56 -20.25 -15.32
C GLU A 122 11.22 -21.60 -15.99
N LEU A 123 10.65 -22.54 -15.23
CA LEU A 123 10.18 -23.80 -15.76
C LEU A 123 9.04 -23.62 -16.76
N PHE A 124 8.10 -22.72 -16.47
CA PHE A 124 7.01 -22.35 -17.36
C PHE A 124 7.56 -21.75 -18.66
N ILE A 125 8.43 -20.73 -18.56
CA ILE A 125 9.05 -20.09 -19.74
C ILE A 125 9.79 -21.11 -20.63
N LYS A 126 10.46 -22.10 -20.04
CA LYS A 126 11.16 -23.18 -20.77
C LYS A 126 10.26 -24.11 -21.58
N HIS A 127 8.96 -24.12 -21.33
CA HIS A 127 7.97 -24.94 -22.04
C HIS A 127 6.96 -24.09 -22.82
N MET A 128 7.21 -22.78 -22.97
CA MET A 128 6.30 -21.89 -23.69
C MET A 128 6.24 -22.18 -25.19
N ASP A 129 7.30 -22.77 -25.75
CA ASP A 129 7.42 -23.14 -27.16
C ASP A 129 6.37 -24.16 -27.63
N ILE A 130 5.71 -24.86 -26.70
CA ILE A 130 4.62 -25.79 -27.03
C ILE A 130 3.32 -25.05 -27.42
N TYR A 131 3.23 -23.75 -27.16
CA TYR A 131 2.07 -22.92 -27.47
C TYR A 131 2.38 -22.01 -28.66
N GLU A 132 1.44 -21.91 -29.61
CA GLU A 132 1.60 -21.01 -30.76
C GLU A 132 0.85 -19.68 -30.60
N LYS A 133 -0.35 -19.72 -29.97
CA LYS A 133 -1.25 -18.57 -29.88
C LYS A 133 -1.90 -18.37 -28.51
N TYR A 134 -2.20 -19.47 -27.82
CA TYR A 134 -2.96 -19.44 -26.57
C TYR A 134 -2.36 -20.43 -25.57
N ILE A 135 -2.34 -20.01 -24.30
CA ILE A 135 -1.87 -20.79 -23.16
C ILE A 135 -3.11 -21.09 -22.32
N PRO A 136 -3.43 -22.36 -22.03
CA PRO A 136 -4.59 -22.71 -21.22
C PRO A 136 -4.59 -22.01 -19.85
N ASP A 137 -5.74 -21.47 -19.46
CA ASP A 137 -5.91 -20.76 -18.18
C ASP A 137 -5.45 -21.60 -16.98
N ASP A 138 -5.67 -22.93 -16.99
CA ASP A 138 -5.30 -23.80 -15.87
C ASP A 138 -3.78 -23.92 -15.69
N VAL A 139 -3.00 -23.81 -16.78
CA VAL A 139 -1.54 -23.72 -16.74
C VAL A 139 -1.15 -22.37 -16.12
N LEU A 140 -1.71 -21.27 -16.64
CA LEU A 140 -1.45 -19.92 -16.14
C LEU A 140 -1.78 -19.76 -14.65
N LEU A 141 -2.93 -20.28 -14.20
CA LEU A 141 -3.35 -20.26 -12.80
C LEU A 141 -2.40 -21.07 -11.91
N THR A 142 -1.88 -22.19 -12.41
CA THR A 142 -0.89 -22.99 -11.67
C THR A 142 0.41 -22.19 -11.48
N VAL A 143 0.90 -21.51 -12.52
CA VAL A 143 2.09 -20.64 -12.42
C VAL A 143 1.81 -19.46 -11.49
N LEU A 144 0.67 -18.78 -11.65
CA LEU A 144 0.28 -17.64 -10.82
C LEU A 144 0.28 -18.01 -9.34
N HIS A 145 -0.33 -19.15 -8.97
CA HIS A 145 -0.32 -19.64 -7.61
C HIS A 145 1.11 -19.85 -7.09
N LYS A 146 2.00 -20.41 -7.90
CA LYS A 146 3.40 -20.67 -7.54
C LYS A 146 4.23 -19.39 -7.40
N VAL A 147 3.97 -18.37 -8.20
CA VAL A 147 4.61 -17.05 -8.06
C VAL A 147 4.10 -16.34 -6.79
N VAL A 148 2.79 -16.37 -6.56
CA VAL A 148 2.14 -15.64 -5.44
C VAL A 148 2.40 -16.29 -4.08
N TYR A 149 2.46 -17.62 -4.02
CA TYR A 149 2.68 -18.40 -2.79
C TYR A 149 4.07 -19.04 -2.71
N PHE A 150 4.94 -18.72 -3.66
CA PHE A 150 6.33 -19.14 -3.77
C PHE A 150 6.56 -20.64 -4.03
N ASP A 151 7.77 -20.97 -4.48
CA ASP A 151 8.24 -22.35 -4.50
C ASP A 151 8.62 -22.84 -3.09
N PRO A 152 8.56 -24.15 -2.81
CA PRO A 152 8.93 -24.70 -1.51
C PRO A 152 10.33 -24.32 -1.04
N VAL A 153 11.29 -24.16 -1.96
CA VAL A 153 12.65 -23.71 -1.62
C VAL A 153 12.66 -22.26 -1.14
N ASP A 154 11.90 -21.36 -1.76
CA ASP A 154 11.82 -19.96 -1.36
C ASP A 154 11.24 -19.82 0.05
N ILE A 155 10.18 -20.59 0.33
CA ILE A 155 9.57 -20.64 1.67
C ILE A 155 10.58 -21.15 2.70
N LYS A 156 11.33 -22.20 2.35
CA LYS A 156 12.37 -22.77 3.21
C LYS A 156 13.51 -21.78 3.47
N ASP A 157 13.86 -20.97 2.48
CA ASP A 157 14.88 -19.93 2.56
C ASP A 157 14.35 -18.64 3.23
N GLY A 158 13.07 -18.64 3.64
CA GLY A 158 12.47 -17.60 4.48
C GLY A 158 11.74 -16.50 3.71
N LYS A 159 11.51 -16.66 2.40
CA LYS A 159 10.69 -15.72 1.61
C LYS A 159 9.24 -15.77 2.12
N LYS A 160 8.73 -14.63 2.59
CA LYS A 160 7.37 -14.47 3.15
C LYS A 160 6.50 -13.47 2.40
N THR A 161 7.13 -12.56 1.68
CA THR A 161 6.48 -11.42 1.02
C THR A 161 6.89 -11.40 -0.45
N LEU A 162 5.97 -10.92 -1.30
CA LEU A 162 6.25 -10.73 -2.71
C LEU A 162 7.27 -9.61 -2.88
N ASP A 163 8.11 -9.71 -3.89
CA ASP A 163 8.94 -8.61 -4.39
C ASP A 163 8.34 -8.02 -5.69
N LEU A 164 9.00 -7.00 -6.26
CA LEU A 164 8.52 -6.36 -7.50
C LEU A 164 8.51 -7.33 -8.70
N PHE A 165 9.40 -8.31 -8.71
CA PHE A 165 9.51 -9.29 -9.79
C PHE A 165 8.33 -10.27 -9.74
N ASP A 166 8.00 -10.76 -8.54
CA ASP A 166 6.82 -11.60 -8.35
C ASP A 166 5.54 -10.85 -8.75
N LEU A 167 5.42 -9.56 -8.40
CA LEU A 167 4.27 -8.73 -8.77
C LEU A 167 4.12 -8.59 -10.30
N ILE A 168 5.21 -8.28 -11.00
CA ILE A 168 5.19 -8.09 -12.44
C ILE A 168 4.85 -9.38 -13.15
N HIS A 169 5.48 -10.49 -12.76
CA HIS A 169 5.16 -11.81 -13.31
C HIS A 169 3.70 -12.20 -13.06
N SER A 170 3.20 -11.96 -11.85
CA SER A 170 1.80 -12.23 -11.52
C SER A 170 0.86 -11.44 -12.42
N ILE A 171 1.11 -10.15 -12.63
CA ILE A 171 0.28 -9.29 -13.48
C ILE A 171 0.36 -9.71 -14.96
N LEU A 172 1.54 -10.06 -15.46
CA LEU A 172 1.70 -10.56 -16.82
C LEU A 172 0.94 -11.87 -17.04
N ILE A 173 0.96 -12.79 -16.06
CA ILE A 173 0.18 -14.02 -16.10
C ILE A 173 -1.32 -13.69 -16.09
N ILE A 174 -1.76 -12.82 -15.18
CA ILE A 174 -3.17 -12.39 -15.08
C ILE A 174 -3.65 -11.79 -16.41
N ASN A 175 -2.80 -11.00 -17.09
CA ASN A 175 -3.12 -10.40 -18.38
C ASN A 175 -3.32 -11.41 -19.52
N LYS A 176 -2.93 -12.67 -19.32
CA LYS A 176 -3.09 -13.75 -20.29
C LYS A 176 -4.25 -14.69 -19.97
N ILE A 177 -4.78 -14.63 -18.75
CA ILE A 177 -5.92 -15.46 -18.34
C ILE A 177 -7.18 -14.93 -19.04
N GLN A 178 -7.87 -15.80 -19.78
CA GLN A 178 -9.09 -15.42 -20.49
C GLN A 178 -10.30 -15.34 -19.56
N ASN A 179 -10.43 -16.30 -18.65
CA ASN A 179 -11.51 -16.35 -17.67
C ASN A 179 -11.07 -15.79 -16.32
N PHE A 180 -11.18 -14.47 -16.16
CA PHE A 180 -10.85 -13.77 -14.92
C PHE A 180 -11.59 -14.29 -13.67
N GLN A 181 -12.78 -14.90 -13.82
CA GLN A 181 -13.54 -15.45 -12.69
C GLN A 181 -12.84 -16.64 -12.03
N LYS A 182 -11.87 -17.27 -12.70
CA LYS A 182 -11.04 -18.34 -12.12
C LYS A 182 -9.97 -17.81 -11.17
N ILE A 183 -9.66 -16.52 -11.19
CA ILE A 183 -8.66 -15.92 -10.30
C ILE A 183 -9.33 -15.67 -8.95
N SER A 184 -8.85 -16.34 -7.90
CA SER A 184 -9.40 -16.17 -6.56
C SER A 184 -9.16 -14.74 -6.02
N ASN A 185 -10.13 -14.19 -5.31
CA ASN A 185 -10.00 -12.89 -4.64
C ASN A 185 -8.80 -12.84 -3.68
N GLU A 186 -8.44 -13.95 -3.03
CA GLU A 186 -7.29 -14.02 -2.12
C GLU A 186 -5.98 -13.66 -2.83
N ILE A 187 -5.77 -14.16 -4.06
CA ILE A 187 -4.61 -13.80 -4.89
C ILE A 187 -4.62 -12.30 -5.20
N ILE A 188 -5.77 -11.75 -5.64
CA ILE A 188 -5.89 -10.33 -5.95
C ILE A 188 -5.59 -9.47 -4.72
N GLU A 189 -6.16 -9.80 -3.56
CA GLU A 189 -5.91 -9.06 -2.32
C GLU A 189 -4.45 -9.12 -1.88
N LYS A 190 -3.80 -10.28 -2.01
CA LYS A 190 -2.37 -10.44 -1.70
C LYS A 190 -1.49 -9.61 -2.64
N LEU A 191 -1.84 -9.53 -3.93
CA LEU A 191 -1.16 -8.68 -4.91
C LEU A 191 -1.36 -7.20 -4.62
N VAL A 192 -2.60 -6.76 -4.34
CA VAL A 192 -2.90 -5.36 -3.99
C VAL A 192 -2.19 -4.96 -2.69
N SER A 193 -2.25 -5.83 -1.67
CA SER A 193 -1.52 -5.65 -0.41
C SER A 193 -0.03 -5.43 -0.65
N SER A 194 0.58 -6.28 -1.47
CA SER A 194 2.01 -6.19 -1.77
C SER A 194 2.36 -4.97 -2.62
N CYS A 195 1.47 -4.53 -3.52
CA CYS A 195 1.64 -3.28 -4.25
C CYS A 195 1.65 -2.05 -3.32
N ILE A 196 0.80 -2.04 -2.30
CA ILE A 196 0.77 -0.96 -1.28
C ILE A 196 2.09 -0.95 -0.49
N ASP A 197 2.57 -2.12 -0.07
CA ASP A 197 3.76 -2.27 0.77
C ASP A 197 5.03 -1.89 0.02
N LEU A 198 5.17 -2.34 -1.23
CA LEU A 198 6.31 -2.06 -2.10
C LEU A 198 6.23 -0.72 -2.82
N LYS A 199 5.19 0.08 -2.57
CA LYS A 199 4.93 1.35 -3.26
C LYS A 199 4.87 1.19 -4.79
N ALA A 200 4.45 0.01 -5.25
CA ALA A 200 4.18 -0.31 -6.65
C ALA A 200 2.82 0.27 -7.10
N THR A 201 2.56 1.54 -6.77
CA THR A 201 1.28 2.22 -6.91
C THR A 201 0.74 2.18 -8.33
N PHE A 202 1.63 2.20 -9.32
CA PHE A 202 1.30 2.19 -10.74
C PHE A 202 0.72 0.87 -11.25
N LEU A 203 0.85 -0.21 -10.49
CA LEU A 203 0.22 -1.51 -10.78
C LEU A 203 -1.21 -1.61 -10.24
N LEU A 204 -1.59 -0.75 -9.28
CA LEU A 204 -2.90 -0.81 -8.63
C LEU A 204 -4.09 -0.62 -9.59
N PRO A 205 -4.09 0.34 -10.55
CA PRO A 205 -5.21 0.51 -11.47
C PRO A 205 -5.55 -0.76 -12.25
N TYR A 206 -4.52 -1.55 -12.59
CA TYR A 206 -4.72 -2.83 -13.25
C TYR A 206 -5.43 -3.84 -12.33
N LEU A 207 -5.00 -3.95 -11.08
CA LEU A 207 -5.58 -4.86 -10.09
C LEU A 207 -6.97 -4.41 -9.61
N PHE A 208 -7.28 -3.12 -9.67
CA PHE A 208 -8.60 -2.59 -9.28
C PHE A 208 -9.72 -3.05 -10.22
N LYS A 209 -9.41 -3.48 -11.44
CA LYS A 209 -10.38 -4.11 -12.37
C LYS A 209 -11.03 -5.37 -11.78
N PHE A 210 -10.39 -5.99 -10.80
CA PHE A 210 -10.86 -7.18 -10.09
C PHE A 210 -11.66 -6.84 -8.81
N SER A 211 -11.93 -5.56 -8.55
CA SER A 211 -12.75 -5.09 -7.42
C SER A 211 -12.32 -5.69 -6.06
N PRO A 212 -11.06 -5.47 -5.61
CA PRO A 212 -10.61 -5.95 -4.30
C PRO A 212 -11.46 -5.36 -3.16
N GLN A 213 -11.60 -6.12 -2.07
CA GLN A 213 -12.45 -5.72 -0.94
C GLN A 213 -11.92 -4.48 -0.21
N MET A 214 -12.83 -3.58 0.19
CA MET A 214 -12.46 -2.34 0.89
C MET A 214 -11.77 -2.57 2.23
N ASP A 215 -12.09 -3.66 2.93
CA ASP A 215 -11.46 -4.03 4.19
C ASP A 215 -9.93 -4.12 4.09
N LEU A 216 -9.40 -4.46 2.92
CA LEU A 216 -7.95 -4.47 2.67
C LEU A 216 -7.34 -3.07 2.85
N PHE A 217 -7.94 -2.05 2.25
CA PHE A 217 -7.45 -0.68 2.33
C PHE A 217 -7.61 -0.09 3.73
N VAL A 218 -8.67 -0.49 4.45
CA VAL A 218 -8.90 -0.06 5.84
C VAL A 218 -7.84 -0.65 6.77
N LYS A 219 -7.47 -1.93 6.60
CA LYS A 219 -6.40 -2.58 7.37
C LYS A 219 -5.04 -1.91 7.16
N LYS A 220 -4.79 -1.40 5.96
CA LYS A 220 -3.55 -0.71 5.57
C LYS A 220 -3.66 0.82 5.53
N LEU A 221 -4.71 1.39 6.13
CA LEU A 221 -5.05 2.82 5.96
C LEU A 221 -3.88 3.76 6.24
N TYR A 222 -3.04 3.43 7.22
CA TYR A 222 -1.90 4.24 7.63
C TYR A 222 -0.67 4.10 6.74
N ASP A 223 -0.59 3.04 5.95
CA ASP A 223 0.51 2.78 5.02
C ASP A 223 0.24 3.34 3.61
N LEU A 224 -1.02 3.74 3.34
CA LEU A 224 -1.43 4.30 2.05
C LEU A 224 -0.81 5.68 1.82
N THR A 225 -0.23 5.85 0.64
CA THR A 225 0.25 7.15 0.15
C THR A 225 -0.91 8.02 -0.33
N SER A 226 -0.65 9.32 -0.50
CA SER A 226 -1.61 10.25 -1.10
C SER A 226 -2.05 9.81 -2.50
N TYR A 227 -1.12 9.25 -3.29
CA TYR A 227 -1.44 8.78 -4.64
C TYR A 227 -2.27 7.51 -4.63
N GLN A 228 -1.98 6.55 -3.75
CA GLN A 228 -2.79 5.34 -3.59
C GLN A 228 -4.22 5.68 -3.14
N LEU A 229 -4.39 6.61 -2.21
CA LEU A 229 -5.70 7.13 -1.79
C LEU A 229 -6.46 7.78 -2.95
N PHE A 230 -5.78 8.60 -3.76
CA PHE A 230 -6.37 9.20 -4.95
C PHE A 230 -6.82 8.14 -5.97
N LEU A 231 -6.03 7.08 -6.19
CA LEU A 231 -6.43 5.99 -7.10
C LEU A 231 -7.63 5.21 -6.58
N ILE A 232 -7.72 4.97 -5.26
CA ILE A 232 -8.90 4.34 -4.64
C ILE A 232 -10.14 5.19 -4.93
N TRP A 233 -10.07 6.50 -4.70
CA TRP A 233 -11.16 7.43 -5.02
C TRP A 233 -11.58 7.40 -6.49
N LYS A 234 -10.61 7.27 -7.41
CA LYS A 234 -10.91 7.26 -8.85
C LYS A 234 -11.55 5.98 -9.36
N HIS A 235 -11.35 4.85 -8.69
CA HIS A 235 -11.76 3.54 -9.19
C HIS A 235 -12.96 2.95 -8.46
N PHE A 236 -13.14 3.24 -7.17
CA PHE A 236 -14.24 2.68 -6.37
C PHE A 236 -15.41 3.66 -6.30
N SER A 237 -16.62 3.09 -6.21
CA SER A 237 -17.84 3.89 -6.07
C SER A 237 -17.86 4.65 -4.75
N PHE A 238 -18.59 5.76 -4.72
CA PHE A 238 -18.75 6.52 -3.48
C PHE A 238 -19.50 5.72 -2.42
N GLU A 239 -20.48 4.93 -2.83
CA GLU A 239 -21.28 4.05 -1.98
C GLU A 239 -20.41 3.02 -1.26
N ASP A 240 -19.43 2.44 -1.96
CA ASP A 240 -18.47 1.51 -1.36
C ASP A 240 -17.59 2.22 -0.33
N ILE A 241 -17.08 3.41 -0.66
CA ILE A 241 -16.14 4.17 0.19
C ILE A 241 -16.86 4.72 1.44
N MET A 242 -18.08 5.25 1.31
CA MET A 242 -18.79 5.92 2.40
C MET A 242 -19.12 5.00 3.58
N SER A 243 -19.19 3.70 3.34
CA SER A 243 -19.35 2.68 4.37
C SER A 243 -18.15 2.62 5.35
N TYR A 244 -17.00 3.18 4.97
CA TYR A 244 -15.75 3.14 5.74
C TYR A 244 -15.30 4.54 6.19
N LYS A 245 -15.86 5.02 7.32
CA LYS A 245 -15.62 6.37 7.86
C LYS A 245 -14.15 6.80 7.92
N LYS A 246 -13.26 5.92 8.40
CA LYS A 246 -11.82 6.25 8.53
C LYS A 246 -11.15 6.50 7.17
N LEU A 247 -11.53 5.72 6.15
CA LEU A 247 -11.06 5.91 4.79
C LEU A 247 -11.59 7.23 4.21
N MET A 248 -12.88 7.52 4.43
CA MET A 248 -13.52 8.78 4.02
C MET A 248 -12.81 10.00 4.61
N TYR A 249 -12.50 10.01 5.91
CA TYR A 249 -11.75 11.10 6.54
C TYR A 249 -10.39 11.31 5.89
N ARG A 250 -9.69 10.22 5.57
CA ARG A 250 -8.37 10.29 4.97
C ARG A 250 -8.43 10.78 3.52
N LEU A 251 -9.46 10.39 2.76
CA LEU A 251 -9.70 10.89 1.41
C LEU A 251 -10.02 12.38 1.39
N VAL A 252 -10.95 12.85 2.23
CA VAL A 252 -11.26 14.28 2.38
C VAL A 252 -10.00 15.07 2.74
N SER A 253 -9.23 14.58 3.72
CA SER A 253 -7.98 15.22 4.12
C SER A 253 -6.96 15.24 2.98
N THR A 254 -6.76 14.13 2.26
CA THR A 254 -5.77 14.06 1.18
C THR A 254 -6.15 14.95 0.00
N LEU A 255 -7.40 14.91 -0.47
CA LEU A 255 -7.83 15.70 -1.62
C LEU A 255 -8.07 17.17 -1.27
N GLY A 256 -8.52 17.44 -0.05
CA GLY A 256 -8.86 18.77 0.43
C GLY A 256 -7.65 19.58 0.87
N ARG A 257 -6.63 18.95 1.49
CA ARG A 257 -5.44 19.67 2.00
C ARG A 257 -4.37 19.93 0.96
N ASN A 258 -4.24 19.04 -0.02
CA ASN A 258 -3.21 19.16 -1.05
C ASN A 258 -3.79 19.90 -2.26
N GLU A 259 -2.98 20.70 -2.96
CA GLU A 259 -3.36 21.20 -4.28
C GLU A 259 -3.14 20.12 -5.35
N LYS A 260 -2.03 19.39 -5.21
CA LYS A 260 -1.60 18.33 -6.12
C LYS A 260 -1.28 17.05 -5.35
N ILE A 261 -1.51 15.91 -5.97
CA ILE A 261 -1.08 14.63 -5.42
C ILE A 261 0.44 14.51 -5.59
N VAL A 262 1.14 14.42 -4.46
CA VAL A 262 2.59 14.20 -4.44
C VAL A 262 2.86 12.71 -4.53
N ILE A 263 3.67 12.32 -5.50
CA ILE A 263 4.19 10.96 -5.67
C ILE A 263 5.49 10.87 -4.88
N THR A 264 5.60 9.88 -3.99
CA THR A 264 6.77 9.74 -3.10
C THR A 264 8.00 9.25 -3.87
N ASP A 265 9.19 9.42 -3.29
CA ASP A 265 10.42 8.96 -3.94
C ASP A 265 10.51 7.43 -4.02
N GLU A 266 9.93 6.72 -3.05
CA GLU A 266 9.78 5.26 -3.10
C GLU A 266 8.85 4.84 -4.25
N GLU A 267 7.74 5.55 -4.48
CA GLU A 267 6.85 5.28 -5.60
C GLU A 267 7.52 5.53 -6.96
N LYS A 268 8.33 6.59 -7.07
CA LYS A 268 9.14 6.86 -8.27
C LYS A 268 10.19 5.76 -8.49
N ALA A 269 10.88 5.34 -7.44
CA ALA A 269 11.88 4.27 -7.52
C ALA A 269 11.25 2.94 -7.93
N ALA A 270 10.10 2.59 -7.34
CA ALA A 270 9.32 1.41 -7.71
C ALA A 270 8.89 1.48 -9.17
N TYR A 271 8.36 2.61 -9.64
CA TYR A 271 7.99 2.82 -11.04
C TYR A 271 9.15 2.59 -12.03
N ILE A 272 10.33 3.14 -11.75
CA ILE A 272 11.52 2.96 -12.58
C ILE A 272 11.90 1.47 -12.64
N ASN A 273 11.89 0.79 -11.49
CA ASN A 273 12.22 -0.63 -11.41
C ASN A 273 11.18 -1.48 -12.17
N ILE A 274 9.90 -1.18 -12.01
CA ILE A 274 8.81 -1.86 -12.73
C ILE A 274 9.00 -1.73 -14.23
N ARG A 275 9.26 -0.53 -14.76
CA ARG A 275 9.51 -0.33 -16.19
C ARG A 275 10.70 -1.13 -16.68
N LYS A 276 11.83 -1.06 -15.96
CA LYS A 276 13.04 -1.84 -16.30
C LYS A 276 12.74 -3.34 -16.35
N GLN A 277 12.00 -3.86 -15.38
CA GLN A 277 11.67 -5.28 -15.33
C GLN A 277 10.70 -5.67 -16.44
N LEU A 278 9.68 -4.85 -16.73
CA LEU A 278 8.79 -5.07 -17.87
C LEU A 278 9.57 -5.12 -19.20
N ASP A 279 10.56 -4.23 -19.38
CA ASP A 279 11.43 -4.26 -20.56
C ASP A 279 12.27 -5.55 -20.63
N MET A 280 12.72 -6.08 -19.49
CA MET A 280 13.50 -7.33 -19.42
C MET A 280 12.68 -8.59 -19.73
N VAL A 281 11.39 -8.57 -19.40
CA VAL A 281 10.47 -9.70 -19.62
C VAL A 281 9.64 -9.56 -20.89
N LYS A 282 9.78 -8.43 -21.61
CA LYS A 282 9.12 -8.17 -22.87
C LYS A 282 9.42 -9.28 -23.88
N GLY A 283 8.37 -9.83 -24.47
CA GLY A 283 8.47 -10.92 -25.44
C GLY A 283 8.81 -12.30 -24.85
N GLN A 284 8.88 -12.47 -23.53
CA GLN A 284 8.97 -13.80 -22.91
C GLN A 284 7.64 -14.58 -23.01
N LEU A 285 6.51 -13.89 -23.16
CA LEU A 285 5.19 -14.50 -23.34
C LEU A 285 4.66 -14.29 -24.76
N ILE A 286 3.94 -15.27 -25.28
CA ILE A 286 3.35 -15.24 -26.63
C ILE A 286 2.30 -14.12 -26.74
N ALA A 287 2.32 -13.41 -27.86
CA ALA A 287 1.40 -12.31 -28.19
C ALA A 287 1.35 -11.22 -27.10
N ASP A 288 2.52 -10.75 -26.65
CA ASP A 288 2.66 -9.77 -25.57
C ASP A 288 1.75 -8.55 -25.82
N HIS A 289 0.75 -8.38 -24.96
CA HIS A 289 0.01 -7.12 -24.90
C HIS A 289 0.77 -6.29 -23.88
N ASP A 290 1.39 -5.21 -24.35
CA ASP A 290 2.15 -4.30 -23.50
C ASP A 290 1.26 -3.92 -22.31
N LEU A 291 1.70 -4.28 -21.09
CA LEU A 291 1.07 -3.80 -19.88
C LEU A 291 1.28 -2.29 -19.84
N GLU A 292 0.26 -1.54 -20.24
CA GLU A 292 0.33 -0.09 -20.24
C GLU A 292 0.34 0.41 -18.80
N ILE A 293 1.50 0.94 -18.40
CA ILE A 293 1.64 1.66 -17.15
C ILE A 293 1.70 3.15 -17.44
N ASN A 294 0.71 3.87 -16.88
CA ASN A 294 0.60 5.31 -16.98
C ASN A 294 1.90 6.00 -16.60
N ALA A 295 2.23 7.07 -17.31
CA ALA A 295 3.38 7.90 -16.98
C ALA A 295 3.22 8.51 -15.58
N ILE A 296 4.35 8.90 -14.99
CA ILE A 296 4.32 9.75 -13.80
C ILE A 296 3.71 11.08 -14.21
N GLU A 297 2.54 11.39 -13.64
CA GLU A 297 1.80 12.62 -13.91
C GLU A 297 1.58 13.41 -12.61
N ILE A 298 1.37 14.71 -12.77
CA ILE A 298 1.01 15.60 -11.67
C ILE A 298 -0.52 15.72 -11.68
N PHE A 299 -1.17 15.17 -10.65
CA PHE A 299 -2.62 15.22 -10.54
C PHE A 299 -3.07 16.40 -9.70
N SER A 300 -3.87 17.29 -10.28
CA SER A 300 -4.61 18.30 -9.50
C SER A 300 -5.72 17.62 -8.70
N THR A 301 -5.92 18.09 -7.47
CA THR A 301 -6.95 17.55 -6.58
C THR A 301 -8.28 18.29 -6.68
N SER A 302 -8.33 19.50 -7.25
CA SER A 302 -9.51 20.39 -7.20
C SER A 302 -10.79 19.71 -7.67
N ASP A 303 -10.86 19.27 -8.92
CA ASP A 303 -12.04 18.58 -9.48
C ASP A 303 -12.41 17.31 -8.70
N SER A 304 -11.42 16.64 -8.13
CA SER A 304 -11.64 15.40 -7.40
C SER A 304 -12.19 15.66 -6.01
N PHE A 305 -11.76 16.75 -5.37
CA PHE A 305 -12.27 17.20 -4.09
C PHE A 305 -13.67 17.80 -4.23
N GLU A 306 -13.93 18.59 -5.28
CA GLU A 306 -15.27 19.13 -5.58
C GLU A 306 -16.29 17.99 -5.78
N LYS A 307 -15.97 17.00 -6.62
CA LYS A 307 -16.84 15.83 -6.81
C LYS A 307 -17.09 15.04 -5.52
N LEU A 308 -16.04 14.87 -4.70
CA LEU A 308 -16.18 14.21 -3.40
C LEU A 308 -17.11 15.00 -2.48
N LEU A 309 -16.95 16.32 -2.44
CA LEU A 309 -17.78 17.20 -1.63
C LEU A 309 -19.24 17.17 -2.09
N GLU A 310 -19.50 17.26 -3.39
CA GLU A 310 -20.84 17.17 -3.97
C GLU A 310 -21.55 15.87 -3.56
N GLN A 311 -20.84 14.74 -3.62
CA GLN A 311 -21.40 13.46 -3.20
C GLN A 311 -21.64 13.38 -1.70
N ILE A 312 -20.72 13.88 -0.86
CA ILE A 312 -20.92 13.96 0.59
C ILE A 312 -22.12 14.85 0.95
N VAL A 313 -22.32 15.94 0.21
CA VAL A 313 -23.44 16.86 0.42
C VAL A 313 -24.75 16.23 0.00
N SER A 314 -24.79 15.54 -1.14
CA SER A 314 -26.02 14.92 -1.67
C SER A 314 -26.60 13.83 -0.76
N VAL A 315 -25.75 13.08 -0.05
CA VAL A 315 -26.17 12.09 0.95
C VAL A 315 -26.17 12.61 2.39
N GLU A 316 -25.99 13.92 2.58
CA GLU A 316 -26.02 14.61 3.88
C GLU A 316 -25.04 14.07 4.95
N LEU A 317 -23.94 13.41 4.54
CA LEU A 317 -22.95 12.87 5.49
C LEU A 317 -22.29 13.97 6.35
N HIS A 318 -22.10 15.15 5.77
CA HIS A 318 -21.62 16.34 6.47
C HIS A 318 -22.54 16.82 7.61
N LYS A 319 -23.78 16.35 7.69
CA LYS A 319 -24.75 16.68 8.76
C LYS A 319 -24.84 15.61 9.84
N THR A 320 -24.24 14.43 9.62
CA THR A 320 -24.38 13.28 10.53
C THR A 320 -23.06 12.86 11.18
N ASP A 321 -21.92 13.30 10.65
CA ASP A 321 -20.59 13.03 11.18
C ASP A 321 -19.81 14.32 11.44
N ILE A 322 -19.73 14.74 12.71
CA ILE A 322 -19.07 15.99 13.12
C ILE A 322 -17.58 16.01 12.75
N LYS A 323 -16.91 14.86 12.79
CA LYS A 323 -15.48 14.78 12.47
C LYS A 323 -15.26 14.98 10.97
N LEU A 324 -16.14 14.42 10.14
CA LEU A 324 -16.16 14.67 8.70
C LEU A 324 -16.43 16.15 8.41
N ALA A 325 -17.46 16.72 9.04
CA ALA A 325 -17.85 18.12 8.86
C ALA A 325 -16.68 19.07 9.13
N LYS A 326 -16.00 18.91 10.27
CA LYS A 326 -14.80 19.70 10.61
C LYS A 326 -13.69 19.54 9.58
N SER A 327 -13.43 18.31 9.15
CA SER A 327 -12.40 18.05 8.13
C SER A 327 -12.71 18.75 6.82
N ILE A 328 -13.98 18.75 6.39
CA ILE A 328 -14.41 19.44 5.17
C ILE A 328 -14.27 20.95 5.33
N LEU A 329 -14.78 21.51 6.44
CA LEU A 329 -14.68 22.94 6.74
C LEU A 329 -13.23 23.42 6.74
N ARG A 330 -12.33 22.70 7.43
CA ARG A 330 -10.89 22.99 7.40
C ARG A 330 -10.34 22.94 5.97
N SER A 331 -10.66 21.88 5.22
CA SER A 331 -10.18 21.73 3.83
C SER A 331 -10.62 22.89 2.95
N ILE A 332 -11.88 23.31 3.01
CA ILE A 332 -12.40 24.42 2.21
C ILE A 332 -11.81 25.77 2.67
N GLY A 333 -11.91 26.08 3.97
CA GLY A 333 -11.59 27.40 4.51
C GLY A 333 -10.10 27.70 4.62
N VAL A 334 -9.29 26.72 5.06
CA VAL A 334 -7.85 26.92 5.30
C VAL A 334 -7.03 26.52 4.08
N PHE A 335 -7.28 25.32 3.53
CA PHE A 335 -6.41 24.76 2.49
C PHE A 335 -6.79 25.22 1.08
N LYS A 336 -8.08 25.14 0.70
CA LYS A 336 -8.56 25.57 -0.62
C LYS A 336 -8.82 27.07 -0.72
N ASN A 337 -8.92 27.77 0.42
CA ASN A 337 -9.17 29.21 0.47
C ASN A 337 -10.47 29.60 -0.26
N ASP A 338 -11.54 28.82 -0.05
CA ASP A 338 -12.87 29.14 -0.57
C ASP A 338 -13.79 29.59 0.57
N THR A 339 -13.61 30.85 0.97
CA THR A 339 -14.38 31.46 2.07
C THR A 339 -15.89 31.45 1.81
N LYS A 340 -16.32 31.53 0.54
CA LYS A 340 -17.74 31.55 0.20
C LYS A 340 -18.38 30.19 0.49
N SER A 341 -17.84 29.12 -0.11
CA SER A 341 -18.34 27.77 0.12
C SER A 341 -18.18 27.34 1.57
N PHE A 342 -17.12 27.83 2.24
CA PHE A 342 -16.91 27.61 3.67
C PHE A 342 -18.08 28.16 4.50
N LEU A 343 -18.45 29.43 4.33
CA LEU A 343 -19.51 30.07 5.12
C LEU A 343 -20.87 29.43 4.85
N GLU A 344 -21.18 29.13 3.59
CA GLU A 344 -22.42 28.44 3.20
C GLU A 344 -22.55 27.08 3.92
N LEU A 345 -21.50 26.26 3.88
CA LEU A 345 -21.51 24.94 4.52
C LEU A 345 -21.47 25.03 6.05
N TYR A 346 -20.74 25.99 6.60
CA TYR A 346 -20.61 26.21 8.03
C TYR A 346 -21.97 26.43 8.70
N HIS A 347 -22.82 27.31 8.14
CA HIS A 347 -24.15 27.58 8.70
C HIS A 347 -25.05 26.33 8.71
N ILE A 348 -24.93 25.49 7.68
CA ILE A 348 -25.63 24.20 7.60
C ILE A 348 -25.13 23.27 8.72
N CYS A 349 -23.82 23.15 8.89
CA CYS A 349 -23.22 22.29 9.91
C CYS A 349 -23.59 22.72 11.34
N VAL A 350 -23.57 24.01 11.66
CA VAL A 350 -23.96 24.51 13.00
C VAL A 350 -25.39 24.12 13.33
N SER A 351 -26.31 24.22 12.36
CA SER A 351 -27.70 23.83 12.55
C SER A 351 -27.89 22.32 12.71
N ALA A 352 -26.99 21.51 12.13
CA ALA A 352 -27.07 20.05 12.14
C ALA A 352 -26.52 19.41 13.43
N PHE A 353 -25.63 20.09 14.16
CA PHE A 353 -24.96 19.53 15.34
C PHE A 353 -25.19 20.37 16.62
N PRO A 354 -26.41 20.36 17.18
CA PRO A 354 -26.69 21.06 18.44
C PRO A 354 -25.84 20.49 19.58
N GLY A 355 -25.28 21.37 20.41
CA GLY A 355 -24.37 21.03 21.50
C GLY A 355 -22.92 20.76 21.07
N LYS A 356 -22.59 20.97 19.78
CA LYS A 356 -21.22 20.85 19.22
C LYS A 356 -20.73 22.14 18.58
N GLU A 357 -21.36 23.26 18.91
CA GLU A 357 -21.11 24.57 18.33
C GLU A 357 -19.66 25.02 18.57
N GLU A 358 -19.09 24.75 19.75
CA GLU A 358 -17.69 25.05 20.07
C GLU A 358 -16.72 24.52 19.00
N GLU A 359 -16.92 23.28 18.56
CA GLU A 359 -16.03 22.63 17.60
C GLU A 359 -16.13 23.29 16.23
N LEU A 360 -17.32 23.74 15.83
CA LEU A 360 -17.57 24.39 14.54
C LEU A 360 -17.17 25.86 14.55
N PHE A 361 -17.41 26.56 15.66
CA PHE A 361 -16.93 27.93 15.89
C PHE A 361 -15.41 28.01 15.79
N PHE A 362 -14.70 27.02 16.34
CA PHE A 362 -13.25 26.95 16.18
C PHE A 362 -12.82 26.82 14.70
N GLU A 363 -13.54 26.06 13.89
CA GLU A 363 -13.24 25.94 12.45
C GLU A 363 -13.48 27.26 11.69
N ALA A 364 -14.51 28.02 12.05
CA ALA A 364 -14.78 29.36 11.51
C ALA A 364 -13.72 30.37 11.94
N PHE A 365 -13.41 30.42 13.24
CA PHE A 365 -12.34 31.25 13.78
C PHE A 365 -11.01 30.98 13.07
N LEU A 366 -10.53 29.73 13.03
CA LEU A 366 -9.26 29.41 12.39
C LEU A 366 -9.27 29.72 10.89
N SER A 367 -10.34 29.40 10.16
CA SER A 367 -10.41 29.67 8.72
C SER A 367 -10.32 31.16 8.43
N LEU A 368 -11.10 32.00 9.11
CA LEU A 368 -11.09 33.45 8.93
C LEU A 368 -9.77 34.08 9.39
N THR A 369 -9.23 33.65 10.53
CA THR A 369 -7.92 34.11 11.02
C THR A 369 -6.80 33.75 10.06
N TYR A 370 -6.78 32.51 9.54
CA TYR A 370 -5.79 32.09 8.56
C TYR A 370 -5.88 32.93 7.27
N GLN A 371 -7.09 33.26 6.81
CA GLN A 371 -7.26 34.17 5.67
C GLN A 371 -6.77 35.58 5.97
N GLY A 372 -7.10 36.13 7.14
CA GLY A 372 -6.59 37.42 7.59
C GLY A 372 -5.06 37.46 7.57
N TYR A 373 -4.41 36.45 8.15
CA TYR A 373 -2.96 36.32 8.14
C TYR A 373 -2.38 36.20 6.72
N LYS A 374 -2.93 35.30 5.89
CA LYS A 374 -2.45 35.02 4.53
C LYS A 374 -2.56 36.24 3.61
N THR A 375 -3.62 37.04 3.76
CA THR A 375 -3.91 38.20 2.91
C THR A 375 -3.47 39.53 3.53
N SER A 376 -2.87 39.50 4.72
CA SER A 376 -2.55 40.70 5.52
C SER A 376 -3.77 41.61 5.73
N ASN A 377 -4.95 41.02 5.93
CA ASN A 377 -6.21 41.75 6.16
C ASN A 377 -6.59 41.70 7.64
N GLU A 378 -6.30 42.79 8.37
CA GLU A 378 -6.60 42.91 9.80
C GLU A 378 -8.10 42.88 10.09
N THR A 379 -8.94 43.43 9.20
CA THR A 379 -10.40 43.40 9.37
C THR A 379 -10.92 41.97 9.37
N ALA A 380 -10.35 41.08 8.55
CA ALA A 380 -10.71 39.66 8.57
C ALA A 380 -10.33 38.98 9.90
N LEU A 381 -9.22 39.39 10.52
CA LEU A 381 -8.85 38.93 11.86
C LEU A 381 -9.85 39.40 12.92
N GLN A 382 -10.23 40.68 12.91
CA GLN A 382 -11.23 41.24 13.82
C GLN A 382 -12.59 40.55 13.67
N PHE A 383 -13.02 40.25 12.44
CA PHE A 383 -14.24 39.46 12.21
C PHE A 383 -14.14 38.04 12.74
N ALA A 384 -12.95 37.41 12.69
CA ALA A 384 -12.75 36.07 13.23
C ALA A 384 -12.98 36.01 14.74
N GLU A 385 -12.67 37.08 15.49
CA GLU A 385 -12.85 37.13 16.95
C GLU A 385 -14.30 36.91 17.40
N ALA A 386 -15.27 37.27 16.57
CA ALA A 386 -16.69 37.00 16.83
C ALA A 386 -17.03 35.50 16.90
N TYR A 387 -16.14 34.63 16.39
CA TYR A 387 -16.29 33.18 16.42
C TYR A 387 -15.52 32.52 17.56
N ILE A 388 -14.94 33.27 18.49
CA ILE A 388 -14.29 32.69 19.68
C ILE A 388 -15.37 32.19 20.64
N PRO A 389 -15.48 30.87 20.91
CA PRO A 389 -16.49 30.36 21.83
C PRO A 389 -16.23 30.81 23.27
N GLU A 390 -17.24 31.39 23.91
CA GLU A 390 -17.16 31.78 25.33
C GLU A 390 -16.98 30.55 26.24
N THR A 391 -17.68 29.46 25.92
CA THR A 391 -17.69 28.20 26.67
C THR A 391 -16.60 27.22 26.22
N ALA A 392 -15.51 27.71 25.60
CA ALA A 392 -14.45 26.84 25.10
C ALA A 392 -13.83 25.98 26.22
N THR A 393 -13.67 24.68 25.95
CA THR A 393 -12.85 23.79 26.78
C THR A 393 -11.40 24.29 26.86
N ASP A 394 -10.65 23.88 27.89
CA ASP A 394 -9.24 24.29 28.04
C ASP A 394 -8.37 23.94 26.82
N LEU A 395 -8.65 22.80 26.17
CA LEU A 395 -7.96 22.38 24.96
C LEU A 395 -8.27 23.32 23.78
N THR A 396 -9.55 23.60 23.52
CA THR A 396 -9.96 24.53 22.46
C THR A 396 -9.44 25.94 22.75
N ARG A 397 -9.48 26.37 24.01
CA ARG A 397 -8.94 27.67 24.44
C ARG A 397 -7.44 27.77 24.16
N THR A 398 -6.67 26.71 24.43
CA THR A 398 -5.23 26.66 24.11
C THR A 398 -5.00 26.84 22.61
N LYS A 399 -5.78 26.15 21.77
CA LYS A 399 -5.70 26.29 20.31
C LYS A 399 -6.02 27.72 19.86
N ILE A 400 -7.06 28.33 20.42
CA ILE A 400 -7.44 29.72 20.14
C ILE A 400 -6.29 30.66 20.47
N LEU A 401 -5.67 30.52 21.66
CA LEU A 401 -4.53 31.34 22.07
C LEU A 401 -3.35 31.21 21.11
N CYS A 402 -2.98 29.99 20.71
CA CYS A 402 -1.93 29.76 19.72
C CYS A 402 -2.22 30.48 18.39
N VAL A 403 -3.45 30.35 17.89
CA VAL A 403 -3.87 31.01 16.65
C VAL A 403 -3.83 32.53 16.79
N GLN A 404 -4.36 33.09 17.87
CA GLN A 404 -4.35 34.54 18.09
C GLN A 404 -2.92 35.09 18.21
N ILE A 405 -2.03 34.44 18.95
CA ILE A 405 -0.63 34.86 19.11
C ILE A 405 0.07 34.90 17.74
N LEU A 406 -0.08 33.85 16.94
CA LEU A 406 0.56 33.76 15.63
C LEU A 406 -0.04 34.74 14.62
N ALA A 407 -1.36 34.92 14.63
CA ALA A 407 -2.04 35.81 13.71
C ALA A 407 -1.73 37.28 14.00
N ASN A 408 -1.79 37.67 15.29
CA ASN A 408 -1.47 39.03 15.72
C ASN A 408 -0.01 39.39 15.43
N ALA A 409 0.91 38.43 15.39
CA ALA A 409 2.30 38.69 15.02
C ALA A 409 2.46 39.41 13.68
N LYS A 410 1.52 39.25 12.74
CA LYS A 410 1.53 39.93 11.43
C LYS A 410 1.14 41.41 11.51
N PHE A 411 0.36 41.79 12.52
CA PHE A 411 -0.29 43.11 12.63
C PHE A 411 0.19 43.91 13.84
N ASN A 412 0.27 43.25 15.00
CA ASN A 412 0.68 43.81 16.28
C ASN A 412 1.33 42.72 17.15
N ILE A 413 2.66 42.67 17.17
CA ILE A 413 3.43 41.72 17.98
C ILE A 413 3.26 41.94 19.49
N ASP A 414 2.99 43.17 19.93
CA ASP A 414 2.76 43.46 21.35
C ASP A 414 1.46 42.81 21.83
N GLU A 415 0.45 42.72 20.97
CA GLU A 415 -0.79 42.02 21.30
C GLU A 415 -0.57 40.51 21.47
N SER A 416 0.29 39.90 20.65
CA SER A 416 0.72 38.51 20.85
C SER A 416 1.34 38.29 22.23
N LEU A 417 2.18 39.23 22.69
CA LEU A 417 2.78 39.17 24.02
C LEU A 417 1.76 39.42 25.15
N ASN A 418 0.82 40.34 24.96
CA ASN A 418 -0.26 40.60 25.92
C ASN A 418 -1.14 39.36 26.12
N ILE A 419 -1.56 38.73 25.03
CA ILE A 419 -2.35 37.49 25.04
C ILE A 419 -1.59 36.39 25.78
N TYR A 420 -0.29 36.23 25.50
CA TYR A 420 0.54 35.26 26.20
C TYR A 420 0.60 35.52 27.71
N ASN A 421 0.98 36.73 28.11
CA ASN A 421 1.17 37.10 29.52
C ASN A 421 -0.12 37.01 30.34
N ALA A 422 -1.27 37.33 29.74
CA ALA A 422 -2.57 37.25 30.40
C ALA A 422 -3.02 35.81 30.70
N ASN A 423 -2.48 34.81 29.99
CA ASN A 423 -2.99 33.45 30.01
C ASN A 423 -1.99 32.40 30.52
N ILE A 424 -0.68 32.59 30.32
CA ILE A 424 0.33 31.53 30.52
C ILE A 424 0.33 30.91 31.92
N GLN A 425 0.02 31.69 32.96
CA GLN A 425 0.00 31.20 34.35
C GLN A 425 -1.18 30.26 34.64
N LYS A 426 -2.24 30.31 33.82
CA LYS A 426 -3.46 29.50 33.98
C LYS A 426 -3.42 28.21 33.17
N LEU A 427 -2.46 28.06 32.26
CA LEU A 427 -2.39 26.91 31.34
C LEU A 427 -1.83 25.68 32.04
N ASN A 428 -2.35 24.51 31.64
CA ASN A 428 -1.87 23.23 32.14
C ASN A 428 -0.43 22.97 31.65
N ARG A 429 0.42 22.48 32.57
CA ARG A 429 1.83 22.12 32.34
C ARG A 429 2.04 20.62 32.22
N ASP A 430 1.00 19.83 32.47
CA ASP A 430 1.01 18.39 32.28
C ASP A 430 1.02 18.06 30.78
N LYS A 431 1.70 16.97 30.44
CA LYS A 431 1.85 16.54 29.06
C LYS A 431 0.59 15.86 28.58
N ASP A 432 0.19 16.21 27.37
CA ASP A 432 -0.76 15.43 26.60
C ASP A 432 -0.11 14.10 26.16
N GLU A 433 -0.87 12.99 26.28
CA GLU A 433 -0.37 11.64 26.01
C GLU A 433 0.02 11.42 24.54
N VAL A 434 -0.59 12.17 23.61
CA VAL A 434 -0.42 12.00 22.17
C VAL A 434 0.72 12.87 21.64
N THR A 435 0.74 14.15 22.01
CA THR A 435 1.72 15.13 21.51
C THR A 435 2.97 15.20 22.36
N ASN A 436 2.94 14.70 23.61
CA ASN A 436 4.01 14.82 24.59
C ASN A 436 4.41 16.28 24.89
N LEU A 437 3.48 17.21 24.64
CA LEU A 437 3.56 18.65 24.91
C LEU A 437 2.42 19.04 25.85
N SER A 438 2.64 20.06 26.66
CA SER A 438 1.61 20.68 27.50
C SER A 438 0.96 21.88 26.81
N GLN A 439 -0.13 22.40 27.39
CA GLN A 439 -0.78 23.62 26.89
C GLN A 439 0.18 24.82 26.97
N ALA A 440 0.92 24.92 28.08
CA ALA A 440 1.94 25.95 28.26
C ALA A 440 3.03 25.86 27.19
N ASP A 441 3.51 24.65 26.84
CA ASP A 441 4.52 24.47 25.79
C ASP A 441 4.03 24.99 24.44
N ALA A 442 2.81 24.63 24.03
CA ALA A 442 2.25 25.00 22.73
C ALA A 442 2.08 26.53 22.59
N VAL A 443 1.65 27.19 23.67
CA VAL A 443 1.44 28.64 23.69
C VAL A 443 2.78 29.40 23.75
N THR A 444 3.76 28.92 24.52
CA THR A 444 5.13 29.47 24.50
C THR A 444 5.80 29.28 23.14
N GLU A 445 5.64 28.12 22.51
CA GLU A 445 6.18 27.85 21.18
C GLU A 445 5.60 28.81 20.14
N SER A 446 4.29 29.06 20.22
CA SER A 446 3.59 29.99 19.33
C SER A 446 4.13 31.42 19.47
N LEU A 447 4.44 31.87 20.70
CA LEU A 447 5.04 33.18 20.93
C LEU A 447 6.47 33.28 20.40
N ILE A 448 7.28 32.23 20.59
CA ILE A 448 8.64 32.18 20.01
C ILE A 448 8.56 32.33 18.49
N LEU A 449 7.69 31.56 17.83
CA LEU A 449 7.52 31.63 16.38
C LEU A 449 7.00 33.00 15.92
N ALA A 450 6.11 33.64 16.70
CA ALA A 450 5.62 35.00 16.45
C ALA A 450 6.77 36.03 16.41
N TYR A 451 7.67 36.03 17.39
CA TYR A 451 8.81 36.95 17.44
C TYR A 451 9.87 36.65 16.37
N LEU A 452 10.11 35.37 16.07
CA LEU A 452 10.97 34.98 14.95
C LEU A 452 10.41 35.47 13.61
N SER A 453 9.09 35.41 13.41
CA SER A 453 8.46 35.97 12.20
C SER A 453 8.57 37.49 12.09
N ASN A 454 8.82 38.18 13.21
CA ASN A 454 9.10 39.62 13.29
C ASN A 454 10.60 39.96 13.32
N ARG A 455 11.46 38.97 13.02
CA ARG A 455 12.93 39.10 13.01
C ARG A 455 13.57 39.45 14.37
N ASP A 456 12.86 39.22 15.46
CA ASP A 456 13.36 39.48 16.81
C ASP A 456 13.88 38.20 17.46
N LEU A 457 15.05 37.77 17.00
CA LEU A 457 15.73 36.56 17.51
C LEU A 457 16.11 36.70 18.99
N ASP A 458 16.53 37.89 19.40
CA ASP A 458 17.01 38.11 20.76
C ASP A 458 15.86 37.98 21.75
N PHE A 459 14.70 38.58 21.45
CA PHE A 459 13.54 38.43 22.32
C PHE A 459 12.96 37.00 22.29
N ALA A 460 12.95 36.34 21.12
CA ALA A 460 12.59 34.93 21.04
C ALA A 460 13.47 34.03 21.93
N ARG A 461 14.78 34.30 22.01
CA ARG A 461 15.72 33.63 22.93
C ARG A 461 15.40 33.95 24.39
N VAL A 462 15.11 35.20 24.71
CA VAL A 462 14.70 35.60 26.08
C VAL A 462 13.44 34.87 26.52
N ILE A 463 12.43 34.74 25.66
CA ILE A 463 11.21 33.97 25.94
C ILE A 463 11.55 32.50 26.20
N PHE A 464 12.36 31.89 25.32
CA PHE A 464 12.78 30.50 25.45
C PHE A 464 13.55 30.24 26.76
N GLU A 465 14.56 31.05 27.06
CA GLU A 465 15.37 30.94 28.26
C GLU A 465 14.54 31.19 29.53
N GLY A 466 13.66 32.21 29.49
CA GLY A 466 12.74 32.51 30.58
C GLY A 466 11.79 31.34 30.88
N ALA A 467 11.22 30.72 29.85
CA ALA A 467 10.36 29.55 29.99
C ALA A 467 11.12 28.31 30.51
N ALA A 468 12.33 28.07 30.00
CA ALA A 468 13.17 26.95 30.43
C ALA A 468 13.62 27.10 31.89
N ASN A 469 14.14 28.29 32.26
CA ASN A 469 14.61 28.57 33.62
C ASN A 469 13.45 28.66 34.62
N GLY A 470 12.30 29.18 34.19
CA GLY A 470 11.08 29.24 34.97
C GLY A 470 10.37 27.90 35.17
N LYS A 471 10.91 26.79 34.65
CA LYS A 471 10.31 25.45 34.68
C LYS A 471 8.87 25.44 34.14
N LEU A 472 8.62 26.28 33.13
CA LEU A 472 7.33 26.33 32.44
C LEU A 472 7.21 25.18 31.43
N LEU A 473 8.34 24.78 30.84
CA LEU A 473 8.38 23.74 29.82
C LEU A 473 8.24 22.34 30.41
N SER A 474 7.35 21.52 29.83
CA SER A 474 7.02 20.20 30.40
C SER A 474 8.14 19.17 30.25
N GLY A 475 9.11 19.38 29.36
CA GLY A 475 10.26 18.50 29.24
C GLY A 475 11.12 18.63 27.97
N PRO A 476 12.01 17.65 27.72
CA PRO A 476 13.00 17.71 26.65
C PRO A 476 12.42 17.81 25.23
N THR A 477 11.24 17.22 24.99
CA THR A 477 10.55 17.27 23.69
C THR A 477 10.22 18.70 23.29
N ALA A 478 9.61 19.46 24.20
CA ALA A 478 9.27 20.87 24.00
C ALA A 478 10.53 21.72 23.76
N ILE A 479 11.56 21.51 24.60
CA ILE A 479 12.86 22.21 24.46
C ILE A 479 13.48 21.94 23.09
N LYS A 480 13.51 20.68 22.65
CA LYS A 480 14.08 20.30 21.34
C LYS A 480 13.33 20.98 20.20
N ARG A 481 12.00 21.00 20.27
CA ARG A 481 11.13 21.60 19.24
C ARG A 481 11.34 23.11 19.13
N MET A 482 11.37 23.83 20.27
CA MET A 482 11.65 25.27 20.30
C MET A 482 13.06 25.63 19.82
N LYS A 483 14.07 24.85 20.22
CA LYS A 483 15.43 25.00 19.67
C LYS A 483 15.48 24.76 18.15
N GLY A 484 14.63 23.86 17.65
CA GLY A 484 14.45 23.64 16.22
C GLY A 484 14.04 24.91 15.47
N TRP A 485 13.08 25.68 16.01
CA TRP A 485 12.69 26.97 15.43
C TRP A 485 13.83 27.99 15.40
N LEU A 486 14.58 28.11 16.49
CA LEU A 486 15.74 29.00 16.57
C LEU A 486 16.84 28.61 15.56
N SER A 487 17.09 27.31 15.38
CA SER A 487 18.05 26.80 14.39
C SER A 487 17.60 27.09 12.96
N MET A 488 16.34 26.79 12.66
CA MET A 488 15.75 27.04 11.33
C MET A 488 15.77 28.53 10.98
N TYR A 489 15.52 29.41 11.95
CA TYR A 489 15.67 30.85 11.75
C TYR A 489 17.11 31.22 11.41
N GLY A 490 18.11 30.67 12.13
CA GLY A 490 19.53 30.89 11.84
C GLY A 490 19.92 30.48 10.41
N GLU A 491 19.49 29.30 9.97
CA GLU A 491 19.68 28.82 8.60
C GLU A 491 19.02 29.75 7.56
N ALA A 492 17.81 30.23 7.85
CA ALA A 492 17.10 31.17 6.98
C ALA A 492 17.79 32.54 6.88
N VAL A 493 18.45 32.99 7.96
CA VAL A 493 19.30 34.20 7.96
C VAL A 493 20.50 34.01 7.04
N GLU A 494 21.17 32.86 7.12
CA GLU A 494 22.31 32.54 6.25
C GLU A 494 21.91 32.45 4.77
N ASN A 495 20.71 31.93 4.48
CA ASN A 495 20.16 31.81 3.13
C ASN A 495 19.51 33.10 2.59
N GLY A 496 19.28 34.10 3.45
CA GLY A 496 18.64 35.37 3.08
C GLY A 496 17.14 35.26 2.79
N ASP A 497 16.45 34.25 3.32
CA ASP A 497 15.04 33.94 3.03
C ASP A 497 14.12 33.97 4.26
N VAL A 498 14.56 34.60 5.36
CA VAL A 498 13.88 34.66 6.67
C VAL A 498 12.37 34.92 6.57
N ASP A 499 11.95 35.96 5.86
CA ASP A 499 10.53 36.34 5.81
C ASP A 499 9.68 35.24 5.18
N ALA A 500 10.14 34.70 4.03
CA ALA A 500 9.43 33.64 3.32
C ALA A 500 9.40 32.35 4.15
N THR A 501 10.52 31.99 4.78
CA THR A 501 10.64 30.80 5.62
C THR A 501 9.73 30.91 6.84
N MET A 502 9.81 31.99 7.61
CA MET A 502 8.99 32.17 8.83
C MET A 502 7.51 32.34 8.52
N GLU A 503 7.14 33.09 7.48
CA GLU A 503 5.74 33.20 7.06
C GLU A 503 5.15 31.84 6.67
N ASN A 504 5.93 31.02 5.95
CA ASN A 504 5.52 29.66 5.62
C ASN A 504 5.38 28.78 6.86
N GLN A 505 6.31 28.88 7.84
CA GLN A 505 6.20 28.13 9.09
C GLN A 505 4.98 28.52 9.91
N VAL A 506 4.65 29.81 10.01
CA VAL A 506 3.41 30.26 10.68
C VAL A 506 2.18 29.71 9.97
N LYS A 507 2.12 29.80 8.63
CA LYS A 507 1.02 29.22 7.84
C LYS A 507 0.88 27.72 8.07
N LEU A 508 1.98 26.96 8.01
CA LEU A 508 2.00 25.53 8.28
C LEU A 508 1.58 25.21 9.72
N TYR A 509 1.98 26.03 10.70
CA TYR A 509 1.56 25.85 12.08
C TYR A 509 0.05 26.03 12.22
N LEU A 510 -0.50 27.14 11.71
CA LEU A 510 -1.94 27.43 11.73
C LEU A 510 -2.76 26.34 11.03
N GLN A 511 -2.28 25.78 9.93
CA GLN A 511 -2.93 24.67 9.21
C GLN A 511 -3.05 23.38 10.03
N ASN A 512 -2.20 23.19 11.05
CA ASN A 512 -2.07 21.94 11.81
C ASN A 512 -2.57 22.03 13.27
N ILE A 513 -3.08 23.18 13.72
CA ILE A 513 -3.77 23.35 15.01
C ILE A 513 -5.13 22.61 15.00
#